data_AF-A0A949CPK7-F1
#
_entry.id   AF-A0A949CPK7-F1
#
_cell.length_a   1.000
_cell.length_b   1.000
_cell.length_c   1.000
_cell.angle_alpha   90.00
_cell.angle_beta   90.00
_cell.angle_gamma   90.00
#
_symmetry.space_group_name_H-M   'P 1'
#
loop_
_entity.id
_entity.type
_entity.pdbx_description
1 polymer ?
#
loop_
_entity_poly.entity_id
_entity_poly.type
_entity_poly.pdbx_seq_one_letter_code
_entity_poly.pdbx_strand_id
1 'polypeptide(L)'
;MVVRNALVLISGVTSQLPPGDLVPGQDNTAQASGNAALVVAQNALSSGNLGIANAATALASGNAGISTGLTALASGNAALVVGAGALASGNAALINAAIALSSGNAGISTGLTALASGNAGISTGLTALASGNAGISTGLTALASGNAALVNAATALASGNAGIAAAASASASASAANTVATAALASGNAALSSVGAKYDKTGGPISGPIVVQSQSFGTPSGVILGSGVITLNFGTRNNFEVVLTAGSSTLASPTNASGGQCGALVFRQDSVGTRLLTYSGAWSFVSNTAPTLTTTASGVDLLAYYVVNPNRINIVSSLNFGSGTVS
;
A
#
# COMPACT_ATOMS: atom_id res chain seq x y z
N MET A 1 97.39 -123.09 168.48
CA MET A 1 97.92 -122.43 169.70
C MET A 1 97.91 -120.93 169.46
N VAL A 2 97.49 -120.14 170.46
CA VAL A 2 97.44 -118.66 170.49
C VAL A 2 96.26 -118.06 169.70
N VAL A 3 95.11 -117.74 170.31
CA VAL A 3 94.76 -116.68 171.30
C VAL A 3 94.75 -115.27 170.70
N ARG A 4 93.51 -114.80 170.51
CA ARG A 4 92.93 -113.43 170.53
C ARG A 4 93.83 -112.20 170.42
N ASN A 5 93.38 -111.26 169.58
CA ASN A 5 93.15 -109.87 169.99
C ASN A 5 91.68 -109.48 169.75
N ALA A 6 91.09 -108.79 170.71
CA ALA A 6 89.81 -108.06 170.61
C ALA A 6 90.10 -106.55 170.55
N LEU A 7 89.04 -105.73 170.45
CA LEU A 7 88.96 -104.25 170.67
C LEU A 7 88.99 -103.40 169.37
N VAL A 8 88.12 -102.43 169.03
CA VAL A 8 86.87 -101.82 169.55
C VAL A 8 86.21 -100.97 168.44
N LEU A 9 84.91 -100.69 168.62
CA LEU A 9 83.91 -100.01 167.78
C LEU A 9 84.16 -98.52 167.42
N ILE A 10 83.64 -98.10 166.26
CA ILE A 10 82.79 -96.89 166.12
C ILE A 10 81.56 -97.24 165.27
N SER A 11 80.39 -96.91 165.81
CA SER A 11 79.05 -97.14 165.30
C SER A 11 78.62 -96.04 164.32
N GLY A 12 77.93 -96.41 163.24
CA GLY A 12 76.91 -95.54 162.62
C GLY A 12 76.89 -95.49 161.09
N VAL A 13 75.95 -96.24 160.51
CA VAL A 13 75.24 -96.00 159.24
C VAL A 13 75.99 -96.28 157.92
N THR A 14 75.66 -97.39 157.26
CA THR A 14 75.66 -97.48 155.79
C THR A 14 74.25 -97.17 155.28
N SER A 15 74.05 -95.95 154.81
CA SER A 15 72.81 -95.49 154.19
C SER A 15 72.76 -95.93 152.73
N GLN A 16 71.79 -96.77 152.38
CA GLN A 16 71.38 -96.93 150.98
C GLN A 16 70.67 -95.65 150.50
N LEU A 17 71.05 -95.16 149.32
CA LEU A 17 70.40 -94.07 148.60
C LEU A 17 69.91 -94.57 147.21
N PRO A 18 68.88 -93.94 146.63
CA PRO A 18 67.78 -94.60 145.90
C PRO A 18 68.03 -94.82 144.39
N PRO A 19 67.16 -95.60 143.71
CA PRO A 19 67.32 -95.97 142.31
C PRO A 19 67.06 -94.80 141.37
N GLY A 20 68.07 -94.46 140.56
CA GLY A 20 68.00 -93.45 139.50
C GLY A 20 69.02 -93.62 138.36
N ASP A 21 69.89 -94.64 138.42
CA ASP A 21 70.90 -94.87 137.39
C ASP A 21 70.47 -95.96 136.41
N LEU A 22 70.47 -95.61 135.12
CA LEU A 22 70.06 -96.45 134.01
C LEU A 22 71.04 -97.62 133.80
N VAL A 23 70.53 -98.85 133.67
CA VAL A 23 71.29 -100.10 133.49
C VAL A 23 71.16 -100.62 132.05
N PRO A 24 72.28 -100.76 131.30
CA PRO A 24 72.27 -101.30 129.93
C PRO A 24 71.66 -102.70 129.82
N GLY A 25 70.66 -102.87 128.93
CA GLY A 25 70.01 -104.16 128.63
C GLY A 25 68.59 -104.33 129.19
N GLN A 26 68.24 -103.67 130.30
CA GLN A 26 66.85 -103.61 130.82
C GLN A 26 66.15 -102.28 130.49
N ASP A 27 66.91 -101.20 130.26
CA ASP A 27 66.40 -99.89 129.84
C ASP A 27 66.20 -99.72 128.33
N ASN A 28 66.34 -100.81 127.57
CA ASN A 28 66.07 -100.82 126.13
C ASN A 28 64.63 -100.35 125.83
N THR A 29 63.68 -100.53 126.75
CA THR A 29 62.27 -100.11 126.59
C THR A 29 62.08 -98.61 126.79
N ALA A 30 62.78 -97.97 127.74
CA ALA A 30 62.76 -96.54 127.97
C ALA A 30 63.52 -95.76 126.87
N GLN A 31 64.64 -96.32 126.40
CA GLN A 31 65.34 -95.79 125.23
C GLN A 31 64.51 -95.96 123.95
N ALA A 32 63.83 -97.10 123.77
CA ALA A 32 62.93 -97.33 122.63
C ALA A 32 61.72 -96.39 122.65
N SER A 33 61.12 -96.09 123.82
CA SER A 33 60.00 -95.17 123.92
C SER A 33 60.41 -93.71 123.67
N GLY A 34 61.59 -93.29 124.14
CA GLY A 34 62.17 -91.99 123.81
C GLY A 34 62.49 -91.83 122.32
N ASN A 35 63.07 -92.86 121.69
CA ASN A 35 63.32 -92.90 120.25
C ASN A 35 62.00 -92.86 119.45
N ALA A 36 60.97 -93.60 119.88
CA ALA A 36 59.65 -93.56 119.24
C ALA A 36 58.99 -92.17 119.35
N ALA A 37 59.08 -91.51 120.51
CA ALA A 37 58.58 -90.15 120.71
C ALA A 37 59.31 -89.13 119.83
N LEU A 38 60.64 -89.28 119.67
CA LEU A 38 61.43 -88.44 118.75
C LEU A 38 61.02 -88.64 117.29
N VAL A 39 60.78 -89.88 116.86
CA VAL A 39 60.27 -90.18 115.50
C VAL A 39 58.91 -89.53 115.28
N VAL A 40 57.99 -89.60 116.26
CA VAL A 40 56.69 -88.92 116.19
C VAL A 40 56.87 -87.40 116.07
N ALA A 41 57.76 -86.80 116.87
CA ALA A 41 58.06 -85.37 116.79
C ALA A 41 58.67 -84.96 115.45
N GLN A 42 59.58 -85.76 114.89
CA GLN A 42 60.16 -85.56 113.56
C GLN A 42 59.10 -85.65 112.46
N ASN A 43 58.18 -86.62 112.53
CA ASN A 43 57.06 -86.76 111.59
C ASN A 43 56.08 -85.58 111.68
N ALA A 44 55.78 -85.11 112.89
CA ALA A 44 54.93 -83.93 113.10
C ALA A 44 55.57 -82.66 112.54
N LEU A 45 56.87 -82.45 112.78
CA LEU A 45 57.63 -81.33 112.22
C LEU A 45 57.70 -81.41 110.69
N SER A 46 57.96 -82.59 110.12
CA SER A 46 57.96 -82.81 108.67
C SER A 46 56.59 -82.48 108.06
N SER A 47 55.51 -82.93 108.70
CA SER A 47 54.13 -82.64 108.27
C SER A 47 53.81 -81.14 108.36
N GLY A 48 54.24 -80.47 109.44
CA GLY A 48 54.12 -79.01 109.60
C GLY A 48 54.89 -78.24 108.53
N ASN A 49 56.13 -78.63 108.25
CA ASN A 49 56.96 -78.06 107.19
C ASN A 49 56.32 -78.25 105.81
N LEU A 50 55.74 -79.43 105.55
CA LEU A 50 54.98 -79.68 104.32
C LEU A 50 53.74 -78.78 104.23
N GLY A 51 53.02 -78.58 105.33
CA GLY A 51 51.87 -77.67 105.39
C GLY A 51 52.26 -76.22 105.11
N ILE A 52 53.36 -75.74 105.70
CA ILE A 52 53.91 -74.39 105.44
C ILE A 52 54.34 -74.27 103.97
N ALA A 53 55.00 -75.28 103.40
CA ALA A 53 55.40 -75.27 102.00
C ALA A 53 54.18 -75.18 101.07
N ASN A 54 53.13 -75.97 101.32
CA ASN A 54 51.89 -75.91 100.56
C ASN A 54 51.20 -74.54 100.68
N ALA A 55 51.16 -73.95 101.89
CA ALA A 55 50.61 -72.62 102.10
C ALA A 55 51.42 -71.53 101.37
N ALA A 56 52.75 -71.63 101.36
CA ALA A 56 53.62 -70.74 100.62
C ALA A 56 53.38 -70.85 99.09
N THR A 57 53.21 -72.07 98.57
CA THR A 57 52.85 -72.30 97.16
C THR A 57 51.48 -71.72 96.82
N ALA A 58 50.48 -71.87 97.71
CA ALA A 58 49.14 -71.31 97.51
C ALA A 58 49.16 -69.77 97.51
N LEU A 59 49.89 -69.15 98.44
CA LEU A 59 50.08 -67.70 98.49
C LEU A 59 50.80 -67.18 97.25
N ALA A 60 51.88 -67.85 96.81
CA ALA A 60 52.59 -67.49 95.58
C ALA A 60 51.67 -67.57 94.35
N SER A 61 50.82 -68.59 94.27
CA SER A 61 49.83 -68.75 93.20
C SER A 61 48.76 -67.65 93.25
N GLY A 62 48.27 -67.31 94.45
CA GLY A 62 47.34 -66.20 94.66
C GLY A 62 47.93 -64.85 94.23
N ASN A 63 49.18 -64.57 94.63
CA ASN A 63 49.92 -63.37 94.22
C ASN A 63 50.12 -63.30 92.71
N ALA A 64 50.44 -64.43 92.05
CA ALA A 64 50.53 -64.51 90.60
C ALA A 64 49.18 -64.22 89.92
N GLY A 65 48.07 -64.72 90.49
CA GLY A 65 46.71 -64.41 90.05
C GLY A 65 46.36 -62.93 90.17
N ILE A 66 46.66 -62.31 91.32
CA ILE A 66 46.47 -60.86 91.54
C ILE A 66 47.29 -60.04 90.54
N SER A 67 48.57 -60.40 90.34
CA SER A 67 49.43 -59.72 89.37
C SER A 67 48.85 -59.79 87.96
N THR A 68 48.36 -60.96 87.55
CA THR A 68 47.69 -61.15 86.24
C THR A 68 46.44 -60.28 86.13
N GLY A 69 45.62 -60.23 87.18
CA GLY A 69 44.43 -59.38 87.25
C GLY A 69 44.74 -57.89 87.16
N LEU A 70 45.79 -57.41 87.84
CA LEU A 70 46.26 -56.03 87.75
C LEU A 70 46.73 -55.68 86.33
N THR A 71 47.47 -56.57 85.67
CA THR A 71 47.88 -56.39 84.27
C THR A 71 46.66 -56.30 83.35
N ALA A 72 45.67 -57.20 83.51
CA ALA A 72 44.45 -57.17 82.71
C ALA A 72 43.63 -55.88 82.92
N LEU A 73 43.51 -55.42 84.16
CA LEU A 73 42.84 -54.16 84.49
C LEU A 73 43.57 -52.95 83.87
N ALA A 74 44.91 -52.93 83.95
CA ALA A 74 45.71 -51.87 83.33
C ALA A 74 45.52 -51.84 81.80
N SER A 75 45.50 -53.00 81.15
CA SER A 75 45.20 -53.12 79.71
C SER A 75 43.78 -52.67 79.38
N GLY A 76 42.78 -53.03 80.20
CA GLY A 76 41.40 -52.58 80.04
C GLY A 76 41.25 -51.06 80.18
N ASN A 77 41.91 -50.46 81.17
CA ASN A 77 41.93 -49.01 81.34
C ASN A 77 42.60 -48.31 80.17
N ALA A 78 43.71 -48.84 79.65
CA ALA A 78 44.37 -48.31 78.45
C ALA A 78 43.44 -48.36 77.23
N ALA A 79 42.72 -49.48 77.03
CA ALA A 79 41.74 -49.61 75.95
C ALA A 79 40.57 -48.61 76.08
N LEU A 80 40.08 -48.37 77.31
CA LEU A 80 39.04 -47.36 77.57
C LEU A 80 39.52 -45.94 77.24
N VAL A 81 40.76 -45.60 77.58
CA VAL A 81 41.36 -44.29 77.22
C VAL A 81 41.44 -44.12 75.71
N VAL A 82 41.88 -45.15 74.98
CA VAL A 82 41.89 -45.15 73.51
C VAL A 82 40.48 -45.00 72.94
N GLY A 83 39.50 -45.74 73.47
CA GLY A 83 38.11 -45.66 73.04
C GLY A 83 37.49 -44.28 73.28
N ALA A 84 37.76 -43.66 74.43
CA ALA A 84 37.34 -42.30 74.74
C ALA A 84 37.95 -41.26 73.79
N GLY A 85 39.24 -41.43 73.44
CA GLY A 85 39.91 -40.61 72.43
C GLY A 85 39.27 -40.73 71.05
N ALA A 86 39.00 -41.97 70.60
CA ALA A 86 38.33 -42.22 69.32
C ALA A 86 36.92 -41.61 69.26
N LEU A 87 36.15 -41.71 70.34
CA LEU A 87 34.83 -41.10 70.44
C LEU A 87 34.90 -39.56 70.39
N ALA A 88 35.86 -38.96 71.10
CA ALA A 88 36.07 -37.51 71.06
C ALA A 88 36.44 -37.02 69.65
N SER A 89 37.33 -37.73 68.96
CA SER A 89 37.68 -37.44 67.57
C SER A 89 36.49 -37.60 66.61
N GLY A 90 35.69 -38.64 66.79
CA GLY A 90 34.46 -38.86 66.01
C GLY A 90 33.44 -37.74 66.21
N ASN A 91 33.23 -37.30 67.45
CA ASN A 91 32.35 -36.18 67.77
C ASN A 91 32.84 -34.86 67.14
N ALA A 92 34.15 -34.59 67.20
CA ALA A 92 34.73 -33.42 66.55
C ALA A 92 34.55 -33.44 65.02
N ALA A 93 34.72 -34.61 64.39
CA ALA A 93 34.48 -34.79 62.96
C ALA A 93 32.99 -34.54 62.60
N LEU A 94 32.05 -35.01 63.42
CA LEU A 94 30.62 -34.79 63.21
C LEU A 94 30.24 -33.30 63.32
N ILE A 95 30.80 -32.58 64.30
CA ILE A 95 30.60 -31.14 64.45
C ILE A 95 31.09 -30.39 63.20
N ASN A 96 32.30 -30.71 62.73
CA ASN A 96 32.85 -30.10 61.51
C ASN A 96 31.98 -30.39 60.28
N ALA A 97 31.49 -31.62 60.14
CA ALA A 97 30.57 -32.00 59.06
C ALA A 97 29.25 -31.22 59.13
N ALA A 98 28.69 -31.01 60.34
CA ALA A 98 27.47 -30.23 60.53
C ALA A 98 27.66 -28.74 60.15
N ILE A 99 28.80 -28.15 60.52
CA ILE A 99 29.17 -26.78 60.14
C ILE A 99 29.30 -26.65 58.60
N ALA A 100 29.97 -27.62 57.96
CA ALA A 100 30.12 -27.65 56.51
C ALA A 100 28.77 -27.78 55.79
N LEU A 101 27.88 -28.65 56.27
CA LEU A 101 26.53 -28.81 55.73
C LEU A 101 25.71 -27.52 55.90
N SER A 102 25.74 -26.90 57.07
CA SER A 102 25.05 -25.63 57.32
C SER A 102 25.55 -24.52 56.39
N SER A 103 26.85 -24.45 56.15
CA SER A 103 27.47 -23.48 55.22
C SER A 103 27.06 -23.75 53.77
N GLY A 104 27.04 -25.02 53.36
CA GLY A 104 26.54 -25.43 52.05
C GLY A 104 25.08 -25.05 51.83
N ASN A 105 24.21 -25.29 52.83
CA ASN A 105 22.80 -24.90 52.79
C ASN A 105 22.62 -23.38 52.68
N ALA A 106 23.43 -22.59 53.39
CA ALA A 106 23.42 -21.13 53.27
C ALA A 106 23.84 -20.67 51.86
N GLY A 107 24.85 -21.34 51.27
CA GLY A 107 25.27 -21.11 49.89
C GLY A 107 24.16 -21.39 48.87
N ILE A 108 23.48 -22.53 49.02
CA ILE A 108 22.33 -22.90 48.18
C ILE A 108 21.20 -21.87 48.29
N SER A 109 20.86 -21.44 49.52
CA SER A 109 19.82 -20.41 49.75
C SER A 109 20.17 -19.08 49.07
N THR A 110 21.43 -18.68 49.13
CA THR A 110 21.93 -17.48 48.44
C THR A 110 21.81 -17.65 46.92
N GLY A 111 22.21 -18.81 46.39
CA GLY A 111 22.10 -19.13 44.97
C GLY A 111 20.65 -19.12 44.47
N LEU A 112 19.70 -19.69 45.23
CA LEU A 112 18.28 -19.65 44.90
C LEU A 112 17.73 -18.22 44.88
N THR A 113 18.15 -17.38 45.81
CA THR A 113 17.75 -15.96 45.87
C THR A 113 18.27 -15.21 44.64
N ALA A 114 19.55 -15.41 44.28
CA ALA A 114 20.14 -14.81 43.08
C ALA A 114 19.44 -15.27 41.79
N LEU A 115 19.12 -16.56 41.69
CA LEU A 115 18.37 -17.12 40.55
C LEU A 115 16.96 -16.51 40.44
N ALA A 116 16.25 -16.37 41.56
CA ALA A 116 14.93 -15.75 41.59
C ALA A 116 14.98 -14.28 41.13
N SER A 117 15.97 -13.51 41.62
CA SER A 117 16.20 -12.13 41.16
C SER A 117 16.54 -12.06 39.68
N GLY A 118 17.40 -12.97 39.17
CA GLY A 118 17.72 -13.08 37.75
C GLY A 118 16.48 -13.35 36.89
N ASN A 119 15.62 -14.28 37.30
CA ASN A 119 14.36 -14.59 36.62
C ASN A 119 13.40 -13.39 36.62
N ALA A 120 13.31 -12.64 37.72
CA ALA A 120 12.52 -11.41 37.79
C ALA A 120 13.05 -10.33 36.82
N GLY A 121 14.37 -10.21 36.71
CA GLY A 121 15.03 -9.33 35.73
C GLY A 121 14.70 -9.72 34.29
N ILE A 122 14.78 -11.01 33.95
CA ILE A 122 14.40 -11.54 32.62
C ILE A 122 12.93 -11.23 32.32
N SER A 123 12.01 -11.47 33.26
CA SER A 123 10.59 -11.18 33.09
C SER A 123 10.32 -9.68 32.81
N THR A 124 11.04 -8.81 33.51
CA THR A 124 10.97 -7.35 33.29
C THR A 124 11.49 -6.99 31.91
N GLY A 125 12.62 -7.57 31.49
CA GLY A 125 13.20 -7.38 30.16
C GLY A 125 12.27 -7.83 29.03
N LEU A 126 11.60 -8.98 29.18
CA LEU A 126 10.61 -9.48 28.23
C LEU A 126 9.41 -8.52 28.10
N THR A 127 8.94 -7.97 29.21
CA THR A 127 7.83 -7.00 29.22
C THR A 127 8.22 -5.70 28.52
N ALA A 128 9.44 -5.21 28.76
CA ALA A 128 9.98 -4.03 28.09
C ALA A 128 10.14 -4.27 26.57
N LEU A 129 10.65 -5.44 26.17
CA LEU A 129 10.78 -5.82 24.77
C LEU A 129 9.42 -5.90 24.06
N ALA A 130 8.41 -6.52 24.69
CA ALA A 130 7.05 -6.58 24.15
C ALA A 130 6.46 -5.18 23.95
N SER A 131 6.65 -4.29 24.93
CA SER A 131 6.21 -2.89 24.84
C SER A 131 6.92 -2.12 23.72
N GLY A 132 8.24 -2.33 23.57
CA GLY A 132 9.02 -1.77 22.48
C GLY A 132 8.53 -2.23 21.11
N ASN A 133 8.25 -3.52 20.94
CA ASN A 133 7.68 -4.08 19.70
C ASN A 133 6.30 -3.49 19.38
N ALA A 134 5.44 -3.30 20.39
CA ALA A 134 4.15 -2.65 20.20
C ALA A 134 4.30 -1.19 19.75
N GLY A 135 5.28 -0.48 20.31
CA GLY A 135 5.66 0.88 19.88
C GLY A 135 6.12 0.93 18.42
N ILE A 136 7.00 0.01 18.02
CA ILE A 136 7.47 -0.12 16.63
C ILE A 136 6.29 -0.39 15.68
N SER A 137 5.39 -1.32 16.03
CA SER A 137 4.20 -1.63 15.22
C SER A 137 3.29 -0.42 15.03
N THR A 138 3.11 0.38 16.09
CA THR A 138 2.33 1.63 16.04
C THR A 138 3.01 2.65 15.14
N GLY A 139 4.34 2.81 15.25
CA GLY A 139 5.14 3.69 14.40
C GLY A 139 5.08 3.30 12.92
N LEU A 140 5.15 2.01 12.59
CA LEU A 140 5.00 1.50 11.22
C LEU A 140 3.63 1.83 10.63
N THR A 141 2.57 1.68 11.43
CA THR A 141 1.20 2.02 11.02
C THR A 141 1.07 3.51 10.74
N ALA A 142 1.59 4.36 11.63
CA ALA A 142 1.59 5.81 11.45
C ALA A 142 2.39 6.24 10.21
N LEU A 143 3.55 5.62 9.95
CA LEU A 143 4.36 5.87 8.76
C LEU A 143 3.61 5.47 7.47
N ALA A 144 2.94 4.31 7.46
CA ALA A 144 2.13 3.88 6.33
C ALA A 144 0.98 4.86 6.03
N SER A 145 0.27 5.33 7.07
CA SER A 145 -0.76 6.35 6.93
C SER A 145 -0.20 7.68 6.43
N GLY A 146 0.97 8.10 6.92
CA GLY A 146 1.67 9.30 6.44
C GLY A 146 2.05 9.22 4.97
N ASN A 147 2.57 8.07 4.52
CA ASN A 147 2.88 7.83 3.11
C ASN A 147 1.62 7.86 2.23
N ALA A 148 0.51 7.27 2.68
CA ALA A 148 -0.76 7.33 1.96
C ALA A 148 -1.28 8.77 1.83
N ALA A 149 -1.16 9.57 2.90
CA ALA A 149 -1.50 10.99 2.87
C ALA A 149 -0.63 11.77 1.88
N LEU A 150 0.68 11.49 1.82
CA LEU A 150 1.59 12.11 0.85
C LEU A 150 1.23 11.77 -0.60
N VAL A 151 0.88 10.52 -0.90
CA VAL A 151 0.41 10.09 -2.23
C VAL A 151 -0.87 10.82 -2.63
N ASN A 152 -1.83 10.96 -1.70
CA ASN A 152 -3.06 11.71 -1.95
C ASN A 152 -2.76 13.19 -2.20
N ALA A 153 -1.87 13.80 -1.42
CA ALA A 153 -1.45 15.18 -1.61
C ALA A 153 -0.76 15.40 -2.97
N ALA A 154 0.11 14.48 -3.38
CA ALA A 154 0.76 14.53 -4.69
C ALA A 154 -0.25 14.41 -5.84
N THR A 155 -1.25 13.55 -5.71
CA THR A 155 -2.34 13.39 -6.69
C THR A 155 -3.21 14.65 -6.77
N ALA A 156 -3.53 15.25 -5.64
CA ALA A 156 -4.28 16.50 -5.56
C ALA A 156 -3.49 17.66 -6.22
N LEU A 157 -2.18 17.75 -5.96
CA LEU A 157 -1.31 18.73 -6.59
C LEU A 157 -1.23 18.55 -8.11
N ALA A 158 -1.07 17.32 -8.59
CA ALA A 158 -1.08 17.02 -10.03
C ALA A 158 -2.40 17.43 -10.69
N SER A 159 -3.53 17.15 -10.04
CA SER A 159 -4.86 17.55 -10.51
C SER A 159 -5.02 19.07 -10.53
N GLY A 160 -4.53 19.76 -9.49
CA GLY A 160 -4.50 21.22 -9.43
C GLY A 160 -3.68 21.83 -10.57
N ASN A 161 -2.49 21.28 -10.84
CA ASN A 161 -1.64 21.71 -11.95
C ASN A 161 -2.32 21.51 -13.32
N ALA A 162 -3.03 20.39 -13.51
CA ALA A 162 -3.81 20.15 -14.72
C ALA A 162 -4.95 21.18 -14.87
N GLY A 163 -5.63 21.52 -13.77
CA GLY A 163 -6.63 22.58 -13.74
C GLY A 163 -6.07 23.95 -14.12
N ILE A 164 -4.88 24.31 -13.60
CA ILE A 164 -4.19 25.56 -13.96
C ILE A 164 -3.83 25.57 -15.45
N ALA A 165 -3.31 24.46 -15.99
CA ALA A 165 -2.99 24.36 -17.41
C ALA A 165 -4.22 24.55 -18.29
N ALA A 166 -5.35 23.91 -17.95
CA ALA A 166 -6.61 24.07 -18.66
C ALA A 166 -7.12 25.52 -18.61
N ALA A 167 -7.03 26.18 -17.44
CA ALA A 167 -7.41 27.58 -17.28
C ALA A 167 -6.52 28.51 -18.14
N ALA A 168 -5.22 28.23 -18.23
CA ALA A 168 -4.30 28.98 -19.09
C ALA A 168 -4.68 28.85 -20.57
N SER A 169 -4.99 27.64 -21.05
CA SER A 169 -5.47 27.42 -22.42
C SER A 169 -6.80 28.12 -22.71
N ALA A 170 -7.73 28.11 -21.75
CA ALA A 170 -9.00 28.81 -21.87
C ALA A 170 -8.80 30.33 -21.97
N SER A 171 -7.91 30.90 -21.14
CA SER A 171 -7.55 32.32 -21.18
C SER A 171 -6.91 32.73 -22.51
N ALA A 172 -6.01 31.89 -23.05
CA ALA A 172 -5.42 32.10 -24.38
C ALA A 172 -6.48 32.09 -25.49
N SER A 173 -7.43 31.15 -25.43
CA SER A 173 -8.54 31.05 -26.38
C SER A 173 -9.47 32.26 -26.30
N ALA A 174 -9.80 32.71 -25.09
CA ALA A 174 -10.59 33.93 -24.87
C ALA A 174 -9.87 35.18 -25.42
N SER A 175 -8.56 35.27 -25.22
CA SER A 175 -7.74 36.36 -25.76
C SER A 175 -7.79 36.38 -27.29
N ALA A 176 -7.66 35.22 -27.94
CA ALA A 176 -7.78 35.09 -29.40
C ALA A 176 -9.17 35.49 -29.90
N ALA A 177 -10.24 35.06 -29.22
CA ALA A 177 -11.61 35.46 -29.54
C ALA A 177 -11.81 36.98 -29.43
N ASN A 178 -11.22 37.63 -28.42
CA ASN A 178 -11.28 39.08 -28.26
C ASN A 178 -10.54 39.83 -29.38
N THR A 179 -9.41 39.28 -29.87
CA THR A 179 -8.72 39.82 -31.06
C THR A 179 -9.61 39.78 -32.29
N VAL A 180 -10.31 38.66 -32.53
CA VAL A 180 -11.26 38.52 -33.65
C VAL A 180 -12.42 39.51 -33.52
N ALA A 181 -13.01 39.63 -32.32
CA ALA A 181 -14.09 40.57 -32.06
C ALA A 181 -13.65 42.03 -32.29
N THR A 182 -12.44 42.39 -31.86
CA THR A 182 -11.85 43.72 -32.10
C THR A 182 -11.66 43.99 -33.59
N ALA A 183 -11.17 43.02 -34.36
CA ALA A 183 -11.02 43.15 -35.81
C ALA A 183 -12.37 43.28 -36.53
N ALA A 184 -13.37 42.48 -36.11
CA ALA A 184 -14.73 42.57 -36.63
C ALA A 184 -15.35 43.96 -36.37
N LEU A 185 -15.22 44.49 -35.15
CA LEU A 185 -15.68 45.83 -34.80
C LEU A 185 -14.99 46.90 -35.65
N ALA A 186 -13.66 46.83 -35.80
CA ALA A 186 -12.92 47.75 -36.66
C ALA A 186 -13.42 47.72 -38.12
N SER A 187 -13.66 46.52 -38.66
CA SER A 187 -14.19 46.36 -40.02
C SER A 187 -15.62 46.90 -40.18
N GLY A 188 -16.49 46.68 -39.17
CA GLY A 188 -17.84 47.22 -39.13
C GLY A 188 -17.85 48.74 -39.06
N ASN A 189 -17.01 49.34 -38.21
CA ASN A 189 -16.85 50.79 -38.14
C ASN A 189 -16.34 51.38 -39.46
N ALA A 190 -15.41 50.70 -40.14
CA ALA A 190 -14.93 51.11 -41.46
C ALA A 190 -16.05 51.06 -42.51
N ALA A 191 -16.86 49.99 -42.50
CA ALA A 191 -18.01 49.86 -43.39
C ALA A 191 -19.06 50.97 -43.14
N LEU A 192 -19.37 51.26 -41.88
CA LEU A 192 -20.30 52.34 -41.50
C LEU A 192 -19.79 53.72 -41.96
N SER A 193 -18.50 54.00 -41.75
CA SER A 193 -17.86 55.23 -42.24
C SER A 193 -17.97 55.36 -43.76
N SER A 194 -17.72 54.28 -44.50
CA SER A 194 -17.86 54.25 -45.96
C SER A 194 -19.28 54.55 -46.44
N VAL A 195 -20.31 53.98 -45.79
CA VAL A 195 -21.72 54.29 -46.11
C VAL A 195 -22.04 55.74 -45.78
N GLY A 196 -21.55 56.24 -44.65
CA GLY A 196 -21.71 57.64 -44.25
C GLY A 196 -21.10 58.63 -45.26
N ALA A 197 -20.09 58.25 -46.03
CA ALA A 197 -19.51 59.10 -47.09
C ALA A 197 -20.29 59.05 -48.42
N LYS A 198 -21.16 58.05 -48.62
CA LYS A 198 -21.95 57.89 -49.86
C LYS A 198 -23.29 58.62 -49.84
N TYR A 199 -23.80 58.97 -48.66
CA TYR A 199 -25.05 59.68 -48.49
C TYR A 199 -24.82 61.00 -47.75
N ASP A 200 -25.11 62.12 -48.42
CA ASP A 200 -25.15 63.43 -47.81
C ASP A 200 -26.35 63.50 -46.85
N LYS A 201 -26.05 63.74 -45.57
CA LYS A 201 -27.02 63.70 -44.47
C LYS A 201 -27.62 65.09 -44.20
N THR A 202 -27.13 66.11 -44.88
CA THR A 202 -27.61 67.49 -44.74
C THR A 202 -28.80 67.75 -45.65
N GLY A 203 -29.90 67.01 -45.46
CA GLY A 203 -31.28 67.40 -45.83
C GLY A 203 -31.56 67.92 -47.25
N GLY A 204 -30.65 67.74 -48.21
CA GLY A 204 -30.77 68.24 -49.57
C GLY A 204 -31.20 67.15 -50.55
N PRO A 205 -31.87 67.49 -51.67
CA PRO A 205 -32.18 66.54 -52.72
C PRO A 205 -30.88 65.90 -53.24
N ILE A 206 -30.91 64.58 -53.45
CA ILE A 206 -29.79 63.84 -54.07
C ILE A 206 -29.51 64.49 -55.44
N SER A 207 -28.35 65.12 -55.58
CA SER A 207 -27.94 65.83 -56.79
C SER A 207 -26.82 65.07 -57.51
N GLY A 208 -27.04 64.78 -58.79
CA GLY A 208 -26.21 63.91 -59.63
C GLY A 208 -27.09 62.97 -60.48
N PRO A 209 -26.61 62.48 -61.64
CA PRO A 209 -27.42 61.61 -62.49
C PRO A 209 -27.75 60.29 -61.78
N ILE A 210 -29.03 60.07 -61.51
CA ILE A 210 -29.53 58.77 -61.05
C ILE A 210 -29.64 57.87 -62.29
N VAL A 211 -28.74 56.90 -62.41
CA VAL A 211 -28.85 55.84 -63.43
C VAL A 211 -29.79 54.77 -62.89
N VAL A 212 -31.09 54.94 -63.15
CA VAL A 212 -32.04 53.82 -63.10
C VAL A 212 -31.84 53.04 -64.40
N GLN A 213 -31.46 51.77 -64.33
CA GLN A 213 -31.49 50.90 -65.52
C GLN A 213 -32.95 50.68 -65.91
N SER A 214 -33.52 51.61 -66.68
CA SER A 214 -34.82 51.44 -67.32
C SER A 214 -34.65 50.50 -68.53
N GLN A 215 -35.28 49.33 -68.48
CA GLN A 215 -35.49 48.52 -69.68
C GLN A 215 -36.76 49.01 -70.38
N SER A 216 -36.60 49.93 -71.34
CA SER A 216 -37.69 50.35 -72.24
C SER A 216 -37.68 49.46 -73.49
N PHE A 217 -38.71 48.63 -73.68
CA PHE A 217 -38.92 47.86 -74.92
C PHE A 217 -39.36 48.78 -76.07
N GLY A 218 -38.38 49.34 -76.80
CA GLY A 218 -38.52 49.88 -78.16
C GLY A 218 -39.54 51.00 -78.38
N THR A 219 -39.07 52.22 -78.64
CA THR A 219 -39.89 53.36 -79.10
C THR A 219 -40.62 53.02 -80.41
N PRO A 220 -41.96 53.13 -80.48
CA PRO A 220 -42.70 53.02 -81.73
C PRO A 220 -42.22 54.06 -82.75
N SER A 221 -42.15 53.66 -84.02
CA SER A 221 -42.09 54.62 -85.11
C SER A 221 -43.32 55.53 -85.04
N GLY A 222 -43.14 56.82 -85.34
CA GLY A 222 -44.28 57.65 -85.71
C GLY A 222 -45.03 57.04 -86.90
N VAL A 223 -46.31 57.40 -87.04
CA VAL A 223 -47.22 56.84 -88.04
C VAL A 223 -46.67 57.01 -89.46
N ILE A 224 -46.46 55.90 -90.16
CA ILE A 224 -46.03 55.86 -91.55
C ILE A 224 -47.26 55.77 -92.45
N LEU A 225 -47.41 56.67 -93.43
CA LEU A 225 -48.46 56.56 -94.44
C LEU A 225 -47.97 55.67 -95.59
N GLY A 226 -48.57 54.49 -95.76
CA GLY A 226 -48.14 53.48 -96.73
C GLY A 226 -48.99 53.46 -98.01
N SER A 227 -48.35 53.69 -99.16
CA SER A 227 -48.94 53.56 -100.50
C SER A 227 -47.97 52.89 -101.48
N GLY A 228 -48.49 52.12 -102.44
CA GLY A 228 -47.65 51.44 -103.44
C GLY A 228 -46.71 50.41 -102.80
N VAL A 229 -45.42 50.71 -102.70
CA VAL A 229 -44.40 49.84 -102.07
C VAL A 229 -43.97 50.43 -100.73
N ILE A 230 -44.17 49.68 -99.64
CA ILE A 230 -43.88 50.11 -98.28
C ILE A 230 -42.58 49.45 -97.81
N THR A 231 -41.53 50.23 -97.57
CA THR A 231 -40.24 49.74 -97.09
C THR A 231 -39.96 50.28 -95.68
N LEU A 232 -39.86 49.39 -94.69
CA LEU A 232 -39.55 49.75 -93.31
C LEU A 232 -38.03 49.73 -93.06
N ASN A 233 -37.52 50.62 -92.21
CA ASN A 233 -36.10 50.66 -91.84
C ASN A 233 -35.89 50.16 -90.41
N PHE A 234 -35.57 48.87 -90.29
CA PHE A 234 -35.41 48.16 -89.02
C PHE A 234 -34.17 48.60 -88.23
N GLY A 235 -33.21 49.29 -88.85
CA GLY A 235 -32.08 49.87 -88.12
C GLY A 235 -32.48 51.04 -87.21
N THR A 236 -33.66 51.64 -87.42
CA THR A 236 -34.05 52.86 -86.70
C THR A 236 -35.03 52.63 -85.55
N ARG A 237 -35.87 51.60 -85.64
CA ARG A 237 -36.88 51.24 -84.62
C ARG A 237 -37.15 49.73 -84.68
N ASN A 238 -37.67 49.19 -83.58
CA ASN A 238 -38.17 47.82 -83.50
C ASN A 238 -39.69 47.73 -83.70
N ASN A 239 -40.42 48.81 -83.49
CA ASN A 239 -41.88 48.83 -83.57
C ASN A 239 -42.31 49.85 -84.62
N PHE A 240 -43.22 49.48 -85.52
CA PHE A 240 -43.71 50.34 -86.61
C PHE A 240 -45.22 50.39 -86.66
N GLU A 241 -45.78 51.55 -87.01
CA GLU A 241 -47.19 51.73 -87.30
C GLU A 241 -47.35 52.26 -88.73
N VAL A 242 -48.20 51.61 -89.51
CA VAL A 242 -48.41 51.90 -90.93
C VAL A 242 -49.90 52.05 -91.21
N VAL A 243 -50.32 53.19 -91.75
CA VAL A 243 -51.68 53.42 -92.24
C VAL A 243 -51.72 53.20 -93.74
N LEU A 244 -52.55 52.26 -94.20
CA LEU A 244 -52.73 51.93 -95.61
C LEU A 244 -53.69 52.94 -96.26
N THR A 245 -53.23 53.63 -97.30
CA THR A 245 -54.00 54.69 -97.98
C THR A 245 -54.29 54.41 -99.45
N ALA A 246 -53.70 53.37 -100.04
CA ALA A 246 -53.88 52.97 -101.44
C ALA A 246 -54.73 51.69 -101.58
N GLY A 247 -55.45 51.53 -102.70
CA GLY A 247 -56.29 50.35 -102.96
C GLY A 247 -55.55 49.01 -102.78
N SER A 248 -54.29 48.95 -103.22
CA SER A 248 -53.38 47.85 -102.92
C SER A 248 -51.98 48.38 -102.64
N SER A 249 -51.33 47.85 -101.61
CA SER A 249 -49.93 48.10 -101.28
C SER A 249 -49.15 46.80 -101.17
N THR A 250 -47.83 46.88 -101.34
CA THR A 250 -46.89 45.78 -101.14
C THR A 250 -45.91 46.13 -100.03
N LEU A 251 -45.88 45.34 -98.97
CA LEU A 251 -44.84 45.42 -97.94
C LEU A 251 -43.55 44.82 -98.51
N ALA A 252 -42.58 45.67 -98.84
CA ALA A 252 -41.28 45.27 -99.33
C ALA A 252 -40.41 44.69 -98.22
N SER A 253 -39.29 44.07 -98.61
CA SER A 253 -38.30 43.59 -97.65
C SER A 253 -37.72 44.81 -96.91
N PRO A 254 -37.66 44.79 -95.58
CA PRO A 254 -37.20 45.95 -94.82
C PRO A 254 -35.70 46.19 -95.05
N THR A 255 -35.29 47.44 -94.91
CA THR A 255 -33.88 47.82 -94.93
C THR A 255 -33.27 47.69 -93.53
N ASN A 256 -31.98 47.36 -93.47
CA ASN A 256 -31.19 47.26 -92.24
C ASN A 256 -31.75 46.28 -91.18
N ALA A 257 -32.49 45.25 -91.60
CA ALA A 257 -32.89 44.18 -90.70
C ALA A 257 -31.66 43.41 -90.22
N SER A 258 -31.59 43.08 -88.93
CA SER A 258 -30.50 42.30 -88.34
C SER A 258 -31.02 41.04 -87.66
N GLY A 259 -30.24 39.95 -87.71
CA GLY A 259 -30.62 38.68 -87.10
C GLY A 259 -30.83 38.82 -85.59
N GLY A 260 -31.92 38.25 -85.07
CA GLY A 260 -32.29 38.31 -83.66
C GLY A 260 -33.14 39.51 -83.26
N GLN A 261 -33.39 40.46 -84.18
CA GLN A 261 -34.28 41.58 -83.93
C GLN A 261 -35.75 41.12 -83.92
N CYS A 262 -36.53 41.59 -82.95
CA CYS A 262 -37.95 41.35 -82.85
C CYS A 262 -38.72 42.63 -82.54
N GLY A 263 -40.02 42.62 -82.86
CA GLY A 263 -40.89 43.74 -82.58
C GLY A 263 -42.28 43.58 -83.19
N ALA A 264 -43.00 44.70 -83.28
CA ALA A 264 -44.39 44.77 -83.72
C ALA A 264 -44.55 45.69 -84.93
N LEU A 265 -45.31 45.21 -85.92
CA LEU A 265 -45.81 46.00 -87.05
C LEU A 265 -47.31 46.15 -86.91
N VAL A 266 -47.79 47.36 -86.69
CA VAL A 266 -49.21 47.69 -86.64
C VAL A 266 -49.63 48.20 -88.01
N PHE A 267 -50.60 47.55 -88.63
CA PHE A 267 -51.21 48.01 -89.87
C PHE A 267 -52.61 48.52 -89.59
N ARG A 268 -52.95 49.66 -90.19
CA ARG A 268 -54.24 50.30 -90.05
C ARG A 268 -54.85 50.56 -91.41
N GLN A 269 -56.14 50.27 -91.55
CA GLN A 269 -56.94 50.80 -92.65
C GLN A 269 -57.11 52.32 -92.48
N ASP A 270 -57.26 53.03 -93.59
CA ASP A 270 -57.76 54.41 -93.54
C ASP A 270 -59.25 54.46 -93.15
N SER A 271 -59.82 55.66 -93.12
CA SER A 271 -61.24 55.85 -92.79
C SER A 271 -62.21 55.28 -93.81
N VAL A 272 -61.73 54.75 -94.95
CA VAL A 272 -62.53 54.15 -96.01
C VAL A 272 -62.52 52.63 -95.93
N GLY A 273 -61.36 52.03 -95.59
CA GLY A 273 -61.19 50.59 -95.60
C GLY A 273 -60.95 50.03 -97.00
N THR A 274 -61.07 48.71 -97.15
CA THR A 274 -60.88 47.94 -98.39
C THR A 274 -59.45 47.91 -98.95
N ARG A 275 -58.47 48.41 -98.19
CA ARG A 275 -57.06 48.43 -98.58
C ARG A 275 -56.48 47.03 -98.45
N LEU A 276 -55.85 46.56 -99.51
CA LEU A 276 -55.18 45.26 -99.53
C LEU A 276 -53.67 45.43 -99.31
N LEU A 277 -53.08 44.53 -98.53
CA LEU A 277 -51.63 44.42 -98.38
C LEU A 277 -51.15 43.10 -98.95
N THR A 278 -50.13 43.20 -99.80
CA THR A 278 -49.36 42.08 -100.33
C THR A 278 -47.95 42.11 -99.76
N TYR A 279 -47.20 41.02 -99.83
CA TYR A 279 -45.90 40.90 -99.17
C TYR A 279 -44.83 40.47 -100.19
N SER A 280 -43.64 41.05 -100.11
CA SER A 280 -42.46 40.60 -100.87
C SER A 280 -41.85 39.30 -100.30
N GLY A 281 -40.78 38.80 -100.91
CA GLY A 281 -40.20 37.50 -100.59
C GLY A 281 -39.51 37.34 -99.21
N ALA A 282 -39.34 38.41 -98.42
CA ALA A 282 -38.71 38.31 -97.09
C ALA A 282 -39.67 37.85 -95.98
N TRP A 283 -40.98 37.93 -96.21
CA TRP A 283 -42.00 37.70 -95.18
C TRP A 283 -42.44 36.23 -95.17
N SER A 284 -42.17 35.54 -94.07
CA SER A 284 -42.48 34.13 -93.87
C SER A 284 -43.62 33.99 -92.85
N PHE A 285 -44.75 33.44 -93.29
CA PHE A 285 -45.95 33.27 -92.47
C PHE A 285 -46.15 31.83 -92.02
N VAL A 286 -46.93 31.65 -90.96
CA VAL A 286 -47.34 30.32 -90.47
C VAL A 286 -48.07 29.58 -91.60
N SER A 287 -47.74 28.29 -91.78
CA SER A 287 -48.32 27.44 -92.83
C SER A 287 -48.15 27.98 -94.27
N ASN A 288 -47.12 28.81 -94.51
CA ASN A 288 -46.83 29.43 -95.82
C ASN A 288 -48.00 30.22 -96.43
N THR A 289 -48.93 30.70 -95.61
CA THR A 289 -50.11 31.44 -96.08
C THR A 289 -50.08 32.85 -95.51
N ALA A 290 -50.01 33.85 -96.37
CA ALA A 290 -50.05 35.26 -95.94
C ALA A 290 -51.44 35.60 -95.37
N PRO A 291 -51.52 36.37 -94.27
CA PRO A 291 -52.78 36.80 -93.71
C PRO A 291 -53.47 37.78 -94.66
N THR A 292 -54.80 37.69 -94.73
CA THR A 292 -55.61 38.77 -95.31
C THR A 292 -55.90 39.77 -94.21
N LEU A 293 -55.36 40.98 -94.32
CA LEU A 293 -55.59 42.05 -93.35
C LEU A 293 -57.08 42.43 -93.29
N THR A 294 -57.51 42.94 -92.14
CA THR A 294 -58.86 43.44 -91.93
C THR A 294 -59.12 44.61 -92.88
N THR A 295 -60.20 44.51 -93.66
CA THR A 295 -60.57 45.55 -94.65
C THR A 295 -61.62 46.54 -94.13
N THR A 296 -62.08 46.40 -92.90
CA THR A 296 -63.02 47.34 -92.27
C THR A 296 -62.37 48.71 -92.12
N ALA A 297 -63.08 49.79 -92.42
CA ALA A 297 -62.62 51.16 -92.20
C ALA A 297 -62.02 51.33 -90.79
N SER A 298 -60.84 51.94 -90.72
CA SER A 298 -60.06 52.12 -89.48
C SER A 298 -59.69 50.84 -88.71
N GLY A 299 -59.88 49.66 -89.31
CA GLY A 299 -59.48 48.38 -88.74
C GLY A 299 -57.98 48.31 -88.50
N VAL A 300 -57.59 47.65 -87.42
CA VAL A 300 -56.19 47.50 -86.98
C VAL A 300 -55.81 46.03 -86.96
N ASP A 301 -54.64 45.74 -87.51
CA ASP A 301 -54.01 44.43 -87.49
C ASP A 301 -52.59 44.54 -86.91
N LEU A 302 -52.15 43.49 -86.23
CA LEU A 302 -50.83 43.41 -85.61
C LEU A 302 -50.06 42.23 -86.18
N LEU A 303 -48.87 42.51 -86.71
CA LEU A 303 -47.90 41.51 -87.13
C LEU A 303 -46.71 41.57 -86.19
N ALA A 304 -46.58 40.57 -85.33
CA ALA A 304 -45.36 40.37 -84.55
C ALA A 304 -44.30 39.72 -85.44
N TYR A 305 -43.07 40.21 -85.37
CA TYR A 305 -41.98 39.73 -86.22
C TYR A 305 -40.76 39.27 -85.43
N TYR A 306 -40.07 38.30 -86.01
CA TYR A 306 -38.71 37.91 -85.64
C TYR A 306 -37.85 37.79 -86.90
N VAL A 307 -36.77 38.56 -86.96
CA VAL A 307 -35.82 38.51 -88.07
C VAL A 307 -34.88 37.34 -87.85
N VAL A 308 -35.06 36.26 -88.62
CA VAL A 308 -34.10 35.14 -88.65
C VAL A 308 -32.83 35.60 -89.36
N ASN A 309 -33.00 36.23 -90.52
CA ASN A 309 -31.98 36.95 -91.27
C ASN A 309 -32.68 37.98 -92.19
N PRO A 310 -31.96 38.91 -92.84
CA PRO A 310 -32.60 39.97 -93.65
C PRO A 310 -33.52 39.47 -94.78
N ASN A 311 -33.35 38.21 -95.21
CA ASN A 311 -34.12 37.58 -96.28
C ASN A 311 -35.23 36.65 -95.76
N ARG A 312 -35.36 36.48 -94.44
CA ARG A 312 -36.39 35.66 -93.81
C ARG A 312 -36.84 36.24 -92.48
N ILE A 313 -38.06 36.76 -92.48
CA ILE A 313 -38.71 37.38 -91.32
C ILE A 313 -39.94 36.56 -90.99
N ASN A 314 -39.91 35.89 -89.84
CA ASN A 314 -41.04 35.10 -89.38
C ASN A 314 -42.09 36.05 -88.82
N ILE A 315 -43.33 35.88 -89.27
CA ILE A 315 -44.47 36.70 -88.87
C ILE A 315 -45.52 35.84 -88.19
N VAL A 316 -46.03 36.35 -87.07
CA VAL A 316 -47.28 35.91 -86.46
C VAL A 316 -48.27 37.06 -86.55
N SER A 317 -49.39 36.82 -87.22
CA SER A 317 -50.45 37.82 -87.40
C SER A 317 -51.57 37.60 -86.38
N SER A 318 -51.94 38.67 -85.69
CA SER A 318 -53.21 38.79 -84.98
C SER A 318 -54.03 39.85 -85.70
N LEU A 319 -55.24 39.49 -86.12
CA LEU A 319 -56.04 40.32 -87.02
C LEU A 319 -57.30 40.83 -86.31
N ASN A 320 -57.86 41.93 -86.81
CA ASN A 320 -59.14 42.50 -86.41
C ASN A 320 -59.20 42.96 -84.94
N PHE A 321 -58.30 43.86 -84.54
CA PHE A 321 -58.34 44.50 -83.22
C PHE A 321 -59.41 45.62 -83.08
N GLY A 322 -60.25 45.82 -84.11
CA GLY A 322 -61.26 46.88 -84.16
C GLY A 322 -60.71 48.27 -84.50
N SER A 323 -61.56 49.29 -84.46
CA SER A 323 -61.20 50.68 -84.77
C SER A 323 -60.96 51.47 -83.48
N GLY A 324 -59.74 51.40 -82.93
CA GLY A 324 -59.33 52.21 -81.77
C GLY A 324 -58.09 53.04 -82.08
N THR A 325 -58.09 54.33 -81.75
CA THR A 325 -56.87 55.13 -81.60
C THR A 325 -56.19 54.71 -80.30
N VAL A 326 -54.96 54.20 -80.38
CA VAL A 326 -54.06 54.15 -79.22
C VAL A 326 -53.47 55.53 -79.06
N SER A 327 -54.04 56.31 -78.14
CA SER A 327 -53.43 57.54 -77.61
C SER A 327 -52.33 57.20 -76.61
#